data_AF-A0A380QU40-F1
#
_entry.id   AF-A0A380QU40-F1
#
_cell.length_a   1.000
_cell.length_b   1.000
_cell.length_c   1.000
_cell.angle_alpha   90.00
_cell.angle_beta   90.00
_cell.angle_gamma   90.00
#
_symmetry.space_group_name_H-M   'P 1'
#
loop_
_entity.id
_entity.type
_entity.pdbx_description
1 polymer ?
#
loop_
_entity_poly.entity_id
_entity_poly.type
_entity_poly.pdbx_seq_one_letter_code
_entity_poly.pdbx_strand_id
1 'polypeptide(L)'
;MITLTAKNKGAHGNAIDVRLNYLGSAGGENTPDSLALTITPMSGGAGAPELDDALANLQDRTFDFIINPYTDTASLNKLKDFLSDSTGPLELRRTVVWSQLCRPIGHLRPTDGGWELRNDQHASLLGVNGSPTPSYIWSAAYVGAIAQSLRNDPGRPLQTLSIAGVLAPPLASRFTLTERNNLLHSGISTVTVADDGTVQVENIITTYQKNGFAQRMTAICRLKRCFC
;
A
#
# COMPACT_ATOMS: atom_id res chain seq x y z
N MET A 1 34.11 0.60 -6.09
CA MET A 1 32.71 0.82 -6.50
C MET A 1 31.98 -0.50 -6.37
N ILE A 2 30.93 -0.55 -5.55
CA ILE A 2 30.10 -1.75 -5.40
C ILE A 2 28.81 -1.50 -6.16
N THR A 3 28.47 -2.41 -7.06
CA THR A 3 27.24 -2.32 -7.85
C THR A 3 26.20 -3.24 -7.23
N LEU A 4 25.10 -2.65 -6.77
CA LEU A 4 23.92 -3.39 -6.35
C LEU A 4 22.96 -3.49 -7.53
N THR A 5 22.36 -4.66 -7.72
CA THR A 5 21.40 -4.89 -8.80
C THR A 5 20.16 -5.55 -8.21
N ALA A 6 18.98 -5.02 -8.55
CA ALA A 6 17.72 -5.62 -8.16
C ALA A 6 17.61 -7.03 -8.76
N LYS A 7 17.19 -8.01 -7.96
CA LYS A 7 17.06 -9.40 -8.41
C LYS A 7 16.03 -9.54 -9.54
N ASN A 8 14.92 -8.81 -9.43
CA ASN A 8 13.83 -8.84 -10.39
C ASN A 8 13.87 -7.59 -11.27
N LYS A 9 13.60 -7.78 -12.56
CA LYS A 9 13.39 -6.66 -13.50
C LYS A 9 12.04 -5.99 -13.23
N GLY A 10 11.91 -4.72 -13.58
CA GLY A 10 10.66 -3.96 -13.46
C GLY A 10 10.82 -2.62 -12.75
N ALA A 11 9.80 -1.76 -12.88
CA ALA A 11 9.78 -0.45 -12.23
C ALA A 11 9.83 -0.52 -10.69
N HIS A 12 9.39 -1.65 -10.10
CA HIS A 12 9.39 -1.86 -8.64
C HIS A 12 10.79 -1.90 -8.03
N GLY A 13 11.82 -2.24 -8.82
CA GLY A 13 13.21 -2.20 -8.35
C GLY A 13 13.70 -0.79 -7.98
N ASN A 14 13.07 0.25 -8.53
CA ASN A 14 13.40 1.64 -8.23
C ASN A 14 12.94 2.08 -6.83
N ALA A 15 12.01 1.34 -6.21
CA ALA A 15 11.53 1.62 -4.86
C ALA A 15 12.39 0.93 -3.77
N ILE A 16 13.43 0.20 -4.16
CA ILE A 16 14.37 -0.40 -3.20
C ILE A 16 15.24 0.72 -2.64
N ASP A 17 15.06 0.97 -1.35
CA ASP A 17 15.82 1.96 -0.63
C ASP A 17 17.06 1.31 0.00
N VAL A 18 18.22 1.89 -0.30
CA VAL A 18 19.48 1.55 0.33
C VAL A 18 19.91 2.79 1.10
N ARG A 19 19.99 2.67 2.43
CA ARG A 19 20.39 3.78 3.30
C ARG A 19 21.33 3.32 4.39
N LEU A 20 22.12 4.27 4.88
CA LEU A 20 22.99 4.08 6.04
C LEU A 20 22.34 4.70 7.26
N ASN A 21 22.65 4.14 8.44
CA ASN A 21 22.29 4.68 9.73
C ASN A 21 20.82 5.10 9.82
N TYR A 22 19.90 4.18 9.55
CA TYR A 22 18.46 4.46 9.54
C TYR A 22 17.96 4.99 10.89
N LEU A 23 18.48 4.48 12.02
CA LEU A 23 18.17 4.98 13.35
C LEU A 23 19.05 6.18 13.74
N GLY A 24 20.10 6.46 12.97
CA GLY A 24 21.04 7.56 13.16
C GLY A 24 21.68 7.55 14.55
N SER A 25 22.10 8.73 15.02
CA SER A 25 22.71 8.88 16.34
C SER A 25 21.77 8.48 17.49
N ALA A 26 20.44 8.52 17.29
CA ALA A 26 19.46 8.06 18.27
C ALA A 26 19.49 6.54 18.47
N GLY A 27 19.86 5.78 17.44
CA GLY A 27 20.12 4.33 17.52
C GLY A 27 21.59 3.96 17.78
N GLY A 28 22.46 4.94 18.01
CA GLY A 28 23.90 4.71 18.14
C GLY A 28 24.60 4.37 16.83
N GLU A 29 23.94 4.57 15.68
CA GLU A 29 24.50 4.28 14.36
C GLU A 29 25.29 5.49 13.85
N ASN A 30 26.63 5.38 13.83
CA ASN A 30 27.52 6.40 13.30
C ASN A 30 28.45 5.79 12.26
N THR A 31 28.58 6.44 11.11
CA THR A 31 29.62 6.14 10.12
C THR A 31 30.93 6.78 10.56
N PRO A 32 32.06 6.04 10.58
CA PRO A 32 33.37 6.62 10.88
C PRO A 32 33.74 7.72 9.89
N ASP A 33 34.38 8.79 10.37
CA ASP A 33 34.77 9.94 9.54
C ASP A 33 35.68 9.57 8.36
N SER A 34 36.40 8.45 8.46
CA SER A 34 37.28 7.93 7.41
C SER A 34 36.55 7.22 6.27
N LEU A 35 35.23 7.02 6.36
CA LEU A 35 34.45 6.26 5.38
C LEU A 35 33.34 7.13 4.76
N ALA A 36 33.61 7.68 3.58
CA ALA A 36 32.60 8.34 2.75
C ALA A 36 31.92 7.33 1.82
N LEU A 37 30.64 7.03 2.07
CA LEU A 37 29.80 6.19 1.22
C LEU A 37 28.76 7.07 0.51
N THR A 38 28.87 7.18 -0.80
CA THR A 38 27.84 7.80 -1.63
C THR A 38 26.88 6.72 -2.12
N ILE A 39 25.65 6.73 -1.61
CA ILE A 39 24.60 5.82 -2.08
C ILE A 39 23.76 6.54 -3.12
N THR A 40 23.75 5.98 -4.34
CA THR A 40 22.87 6.44 -5.40
C THR A 40 21.55 5.66 -5.33
N PRO A 41 20.39 6.33 -5.34
CA PRO A 41 19.09 5.66 -5.41
C PRO A 41 19.00 4.73 -6.62
N MET A 42 18.34 3.59 -6.45
CA MET A 42 18.10 2.64 -7.53
C MET A 42 17.26 3.31 -8.63
N SER A 43 17.67 3.16 -9.87
CA SER A 43 17.01 3.78 -11.03
C SER A 43 17.14 2.90 -12.28
N GLY A 44 16.39 3.22 -13.33
CA GLY A 44 16.45 2.53 -14.63
C GLY A 44 15.59 1.28 -14.73
N GLY A 45 14.90 0.86 -13.66
CA GLY A 45 13.87 -0.18 -13.73
C GLY A 45 12.66 0.29 -14.53
N ALA A 46 12.25 -0.48 -15.53
CA ALA A 46 11.11 -0.18 -16.38
C ALA A 46 10.26 -1.43 -16.62
N GLY A 47 8.99 -1.22 -16.98
CA GLY A 47 8.02 -2.28 -17.22
C GLY A 47 7.20 -2.66 -15.98
N ALA A 48 6.00 -3.15 -16.26
CA ALA A 48 5.06 -3.71 -15.30
C ALA A 48 5.13 -5.25 -15.32
N PRO A 49 4.79 -5.92 -14.22
CA PRO A 49 4.70 -7.37 -14.17
C PRO A 49 3.52 -7.89 -15.00
N GLU A 50 3.68 -9.08 -15.57
CA GLU A 50 2.60 -9.86 -16.16
C GLU A 50 1.86 -10.57 -15.00
N LEU A 51 0.53 -10.48 -14.96
CA LEU A 51 -0.31 -11.04 -13.89
C LEU A 51 -1.39 -12.01 -14.41
N ASP A 52 -1.60 -12.13 -15.73
CA ASP A 52 -2.70 -12.91 -16.30
C ASP A 52 -2.51 -14.41 -15.99
N ASP A 53 -1.29 -14.91 -16.19
CA ASP A 53 -0.96 -16.31 -15.89
C ASP A 53 -1.07 -16.59 -14.38
N ALA A 54 -0.65 -15.63 -13.55
CA ALA A 54 -0.71 -15.75 -12.09
C ALA A 54 -2.16 -15.78 -11.58
N LEU A 55 -3.02 -14.92 -12.13
CA LEU A 55 -4.44 -14.85 -11.78
C LEU A 55 -5.21 -16.07 -12.31
N ALA A 56 -4.91 -16.54 -13.52
CA ALA A 56 -5.49 -17.76 -14.08
C ALA A 56 -5.16 -19.01 -13.24
N ASN A 57 -3.98 -19.07 -12.62
CA ASN A 57 -3.59 -20.17 -11.73
C ASN A 57 -4.38 -20.23 -10.41
N LEU A 58 -5.12 -19.18 -10.04
CA LEU A 58 -5.97 -19.22 -8.83
C LEU A 58 -7.17 -20.17 -8.99
N GLN A 59 -7.62 -20.41 -10.24
CA GLN A 59 -8.74 -21.31 -10.56
C GLN A 59 -9.98 -20.99 -9.70
N ASP A 60 -10.77 -22.01 -9.32
CA ASP A 60 -11.98 -21.85 -8.51
C ASP A 60 -11.74 -21.67 -7.00
N ARG A 61 -10.50 -21.42 -6.57
CA ARG A 61 -10.21 -21.25 -5.15
C ARG A 61 -10.71 -19.90 -4.66
N THR A 62 -11.41 -19.91 -3.54
CA THR A 62 -11.89 -18.70 -2.86
C THR A 62 -10.82 -18.16 -1.93
N PHE A 63 -10.56 -16.86 -2.02
CA PHE A 63 -9.64 -16.15 -1.15
C PHE A 63 -10.34 -14.94 -0.54
N ASP A 64 -10.14 -14.71 0.77
CA ASP A 64 -10.68 -13.53 1.47
C ASP A 64 -9.76 -12.29 1.32
N PHE A 65 -8.52 -12.48 0.88
CA PHE A 65 -7.54 -11.40 0.75
C PHE A 65 -6.59 -11.73 -0.41
N ILE A 66 -6.45 -10.84 -1.39
CA ILE A 66 -5.48 -10.96 -2.49
C ILE A 66 -4.58 -9.74 -2.48
N ILE A 67 -3.33 -9.94 -2.11
CA ILE A 67 -2.36 -8.85 -1.93
C ILE A 67 -1.70 -8.51 -3.26
N ASN A 68 -1.65 -7.22 -3.59
CA ASN A 68 -0.91 -6.73 -4.75
C ASN A 68 0.03 -5.58 -4.37
N PRO A 69 1.35 -5.77 -4.48
CA PRO A 69 2.32 -4.75 -4.14
C PRO A 69 2.59 -3.75 -5.28
N TYR A 70 2.01 -3.98 -6.46
CA TYR A 70 2.31 -3.24 -7.68
C TYR A 70 1.42 -2.02 -7.85
N THR A 71 2.03 -0.90 -8.24
CA THR A 71 1.40 0.43 -8.26
C THR A 71 1.24 0.99 -9.66
N ASP A 72 1.56 0.23 -10.69
CA ASP A 72 1.36 0.62 -12.07
C ASP A 72 -0.11 0.43 -12.48
N THR A 73 -0.55 1.26 -13.43
CA THR A 73 -1.93 1.24 -13.92
C THR A 73 -2.31 -0.11 -14.54
N ALA A 74 -1.37 -0.79 -15.20
CA ALA A 74 -1.61 -2.07 -15.86
C ALA A 74 -1.97 -3.17 -14.86
N SER A 75 -1.14 -3.38 -13.84
CA SER A 75 -1.36 -4.37 -12.77
C SER A 75 -2.66 -4.11 -12.02
N LEU A 76 -2.93 -2.84 -11.71
CA LEU A 76 -4.14 -2.46 -11.00
C LEU A 76 -5.41 -2.61 -11.86
N ASN A 77 -5.33 -2.45 -13.18
CA ASN A 77 -6.47 -2.69 -14.07
C ASN A 77 -6.76 -4.19 -14.19
N LYS A 78 -5.73 -5.02 -14.32
CA LYS A 78 -5.88 -6.49 -14.35
C LYS A 78 -6.59 -7.03 -13.11
N LEU A 79 -6.22 -6.52 -11.93
CA LEU A 79 -6.88 -6.89 -10.69
C LEU A 79 -8.32 -6.38 -10.61
N LYS A 80 -8.57 -5.16 -11.07
CA LYS A 80 -9.94 -4.63 -11.15
C LYS A 80 -10.82 -5.51 -12.04
N ASP A 81 -10.32 -5.91 -13.20
CA ASP A 81 -11.06 -6.74 -14.15
C ASP A 81 -11.31 -8.15 -13.57
N PHE A 82 -10.31 -8.72 -12.88
CA PHE A 82 -10.43 -10.00 -12.19
C PHE A 82 -11.43 -9.98 -11.02
N LEU A 83 -11.49 -8.87 -10.27
CA LEU A 83 -12.37 -8.68 -9.11
C LEU A 83 -13.72 -8.03 -9.45
N SER A 84 -14.00 -7.79 -10.72
CA SER A 84 -15.21 -7.13 -11.18
C SER A 84 -16.46 -7.94 -10.80
N ASP A 85 -17.43 -7.29 -10.15
CA ASP A 85 -18.70 -7.94 -9.76
C ASP A 85 -19.62 -8.25 -10.96
N SER A 86 -19.31 -7.77 -12.17
CA SER A 86 -20.15 -7.94 -13.35
C SER A 86 -19.59 -8.90 -14.41
N THR A 87 -18.30 -9.21 -14.33
CA THR A 87 -17.59 -9.98 -15.36
C THR A 87 -16.54 -10.93 -14.77
N GLY A 88 -16.23 -10.82 -13.48
CA GLY A 88 -15.19 -11.59 -12.82
C GLY A 88 -15.67 -12.98 -12.40
N PRO A 89 -14.77 -13.97 -12.30
CA PRO A 89 -15.10 -15.32 -11.82
C PRO A 89 -15.64 -15.36 -10.38
N LEU A 90 -15.56 -14.24 -9.65
CA LEU A 90 -16.06 -14.06 -8.29
C LEU A 90 -17.46 -13.42 -8.21
N GLU A 91 -18.12 -13.10 -9.33
CA GLU A 91 -19.51 -12.58 -9.38
C GLU A 91 -20.50 -13.45 -8.57
N LEU A 92 -20.27 -14.77 -8.54
CA LEU A 92 -21.11 -15.74 -7.83
C LEU A 92 -20.69 -15.99 -6.37
N ARG A 93 -19.57 -15.42 -5.92
CA ARG A 93 -18.97 -15.69 -4.61
C ARG A 93 -18.65 -14.35 -3.94
N ARG A 94 -19.57 -13.89 -3.08
CA ARG A 94 -19.40 -12.76 -2.14
C ARG A 94 -18.17 -12.99 -1.25
N THR A 95 -16.99 -12.82 -1.82
CA THR A 95 -15.70 -12.96 -1.15
C THR A 95 -15.10 -11.59 -1.22
N VAL A 96 -14.88 -10.99 -0.06
CA VAL A 96 -14.23 -9.70 0.06
C VAL A 96 -12.79 -9.92 -0.40
N VAL A 97 -12.27 -9.15 -1.37
CA VAL A 97 -10.90 -9.33 -1.84
C VAL A 97 -10.18 -7.99 -1.82
N TRP A 98 -9.07 -7.92 -1.09
CA TRP A 98 -8.36 -6.66 -0.80
C TRP A 98 -6.99 -6.59 -1.46
N SER A 99 -6.87 -5.87 -2.58
CA SER A 99 -5.56 -5.47 -3.09
C SER A 99 -5.05 -4.23 -2.33
N GLN A 100 -4.02 -4.42 -1.51
CA GLN A 100 -3.40 -3.34 -0.74
C GLN A 100 -2.09 -2.88 -1.37
N LEU A 101 -2.11 -1.65 -1.87
CA LEU A 101 -0.98 -0.93 -2.44
C LEU A 101 -0.24 -0.17 -1.35
N CYS A 102 1.05 -0.39 -1.15
CA CYS A 102 1.89 0.57 -0.42
C CYS A 102 2.91 1.17 -1.39
N ARG A 103 2.88 2.48 -1.61
CA ARG A 103 3.90 3.15 -2.43
C ARG A 103 4.76 4.05 -1.52
N PRO A 104 6.01 3.70 -1.19
CA PRO A 104 6.91 4.60 -0.49
C PRO A 104 7.47 5.64 -1.47
N ILE A 105 6.79 6.76 -1.71
CA ILE A 105 7.39 7.86 -2.49
C ILE A 105 7.29 9.20 -1.76
N GLY A 106 8.45 9.87 -1.73
CA GLY A 106 8.61 11.30 -1.46
C GLY A 106 7.78 12.11 -2.44
N HIS A 107 6.88 12.91 -1.89
CA HIS A 107 5.93 13.77 -2.59
C HIS A 107 4.70 13.04 -3.18
N LEU A 108 3.68 12.87 -2.33
CA LEU A 108 2.32 12.67 -2.81
C LEU A 108 1.68 14.04 -3.03
N ARG A 109 1.64 14.51 -4.28
CA ARG A 109 0.44 15.20 -4.74
C ARG A 109 -0.51 14.10 -5.23
N PRO A 110 -1.76 14.04 -4.75
CA PRO A 110 -2.78 13.08 -5.20
C PRO A 110 -2.90 12.96 -6.73
N THR A 111 -2.54 14.03 -7.44
CA THR A 111 -2.56 14.16 -8.90
C THR A 111 -1.48 13.39 -9.65
N ASP A 112 -0.33 13.09 -9.03
CA ASP A 112 0.86 12.68 -9.79
C ASP A 112 0.92 11.18 -10.11
N GLY A 113 0.03 10.38 -9.52
CA GLY A 113 -0.09 8.94 -9.79
C GLY A 113 -1.45 8.47 -10.31
N GLY A 114 -2.34 9.41 -10.70
CA GLY A 114 -3.64 9.06 -11.28
C GLY A 114 -4.60 8.34 -10.32
N TRP A 115 -4.39 8.45 -9.02
CA TRP A 115 -5.13 7.70 -8.00
C TRP A 115 -6.59 8.15 -7.87
N GLU A 116 -6.84 9.45 -8.01
CA GLU A 116 -8.18 10.04 -8.02
C GLU A 116 -9.03 9.57 -9.22
N LEU A 117 -8.40 8.99 -10.25
CA LEU A 117 -9.09 8.41 -11.39
C LEU A 117 -9.60 6.99 -11.10
N ARG A 118 -9.17 6.37 -9.99
CA ARG A 118 -9.60 5.03 -9.60
C ARG A 118 -10.86 5.13 -8.74
N ASN A 119 -11.85 4.32 -9.05
CA ASN A 119 -13.11 4.21 -8.32
C ASN A 119 -13.50 2.74 -8.24
N ASP A 120 -12.91 2.03 -7.29
CA ASP A 120 -13.08 0.60 -7.09
C ASP A 120 -13.34 0.29 -5.61
N GLN A 121 -14.35 -0.55 -5.37
CA GLN A 121 -14.79 -0.98 -4.04
C GLN A 121 -13.94 -2.15 -3.48
N HIS A 122 -13.21 -2.85 -4.35
CA HIS A 122 -12.35 -3.98 -3.98
C HIS A 122 -10.88 -3.61 -3.80
N ALA A 123 -10.53 -2.35 -4.05
CA ALA A 123 -9.16 -1.86 -3.93
C ALA A 123 -9.01 -0.86 -2.77
N SER A 124 -7.96 -1.05 -1.95
CA SER A 124 -7.57 -0.13 -0.88
C SER A 124 -6.10 0.26 -1.06
N LEU A 125 -5.82 1.55 -1.06
CA LEU A 125 -4.46 2.06 -1.22
C LEU A 125 -3.95 2.56 0.12
N LEU A 126 -2.68 2.33 0.43
CA LEU A 126 -2.01 2.82 1.64
C LEU A 126 -0.96 3.88 1.28
N GLY A 127 -1.10 5.05 1.88
CA GLY A 127 -0.12 6.13 1.80
C GLY A 127 0.97 5.96 2.86
N VAL A 128 2.20 5.69 2.43
CA VAL A 128 3.40 5.70 3.27
C VAL A 128 4.49 6.51 2.56
N ASN A 129 5.23 7.35 3.28
CA ASN A 129 6.29 8.16 2.70
C ASN A 129 7.59 8.02 3.50
N GLY A 130 8.71 7.74 2.82
CA GLY A 130 10.05 7.76 3.42
C GLY A 130 10.44 6.52 4.24
N SER A 131 9.58 5.50 4.32
CA SER A 131 9.97 4.21 4.92
C SER A 131 11.03 3.52 4.05
N PRO A 132 12.09 2.94 4.66
CA PRO A 132 13.07 2.11 3.93
C PRO A 132 12.49 0.76 3.52
N THR A 133 11.40 0.34 4.18
CA THR A 133 10.77 -0.95 3.89
C THR A 133 10.09 -0.87 2.52
N PRO A 134 10.33 -1.84 1.64
CA PRO A 134 9.78 -1.83 0.29
C PRO A 134 8.26 -2.07 0.29
N SER A 135 7.62 -1.62 -0.79
CA SER A 135 6.16 -1.69 -1.01
C SER A 135 5.56 -3.07 -0.77
N TYR A 136 6.25 -4.13 -1.19
CA TYR A 136 5.74 -5.50 -1.11
C TYR A 136 5.69 -6.04 0.32
N ILE A 137 6.65 -5.66 1.18
CA ILE A 137 6.62 -6.03 2.60
C ILE A 137 5.51 -5.26 3.29
N TRP A 138 5.37 -3.96 3.01
CA TRP A 138 4.28 -3.17 3.56
C TRP A 138 2.91 -3.72 3.19
N SER A 139 2.71 -4.08 1.92
CA SER A 139 1.45 -4.63 1.42
C SER A 139 1.11 -5.95 2.13
N ALA A 140 2.11 -6.83 2.33
CA ALA A 140 1.92 -8.08 3.07
C ALA A 140 1.65 -7.87 4.57
N ALA A 141 2.45 -7.02 5.22
CA ALA A 141 2.35 -6.73 6.64
C ALA A 141 1.02 -6.06 7.02
N TYR A 142 0.59 -5.11 6.19
CA TYR A 142 -0.65 -4.39 6.37
C TYR A 142 -1.87 -5.31 6.26
N VAL A 143 -1.93 -6.16 5.22
CA VAL A 143 -2.99 -7.18 5.09
C VAL A 143 -2.93 -8.17 6.24
N GLY A 144 -1.74 -8.62 6.63
CA GLY A 144 -1.54 -9.54 7.75
C GLY A 144 -2.11 -9.02 9.07
N ALA A 145 -1.91 -7.73 9.37
CA ALA A 145 -2.44 -7.10 10.58
C ALA A 145 -3.97 -7.05 10.62
N ILE A 146 -4.62 -6.82 9.47
CA ILE A 146 -6.07 -6.62 9.40
C ILE A 146 -6.84 -7.91 9.16
N ALA A 147 -6.24 -8.89 8.48
CA ALA A 147 -6.92 -10.09 8.01
C ALA A 147 -7.45 -10.91 9.18
N GLN A 148 -6.67 -11.06 10.26
CA GLN A 148 -7.12 -11.76 11.46
C GLN A 148 -8.30 -11.05 12.12
N SER A 149 -8.24 -9.72 12.24
CA SER A 149 -9.32 -8.95 12.85
C SER A 149 -10.62 -9.04 12.04
N LEU A 150 -10.51 -8.99 10.71
CA LEU A 150 -11.66 -9.10 9.80
C LEU A 150 -12.28 -10.50 9.75
N ARG A 151 -11.46 -11.56 9.85
CA ARG A 151 -11.96 -12.94 9.93
C ARG A 151 -12.66 -13.23 11.24
N ASN A 152 -12.15 -12.66 12.34
CA ASN A 152 -12.73 -12.87 13.67
C ASN A 152 -14.08 -12.15 13.81
N ASP A 153 -14.12 -10.87 13.44
CA ASP A 153 -15.35 -10.07 13.48
C ASP A 153 -15.28 -8.92 12.47
N PRO A 154 -16.13 -8.92 11.42
CA PRO A 154 -16.18 -7.82 10.44
C PRO A 154 -16.57 -6.47 11.08
N GLY A 155 -17.23 -6.48 12.25
CA GLY A 155 -17.59 -5.30 13.02
C GLY A 155 -16.44 -4.66 13.79
N ARG A 156 -15.35 -5.38 14.06
CA ARG A 156 -14.28 -4.93 14.98
C ARG A 156 -13.48 -3.75 14.43
N PRO A 157 -13.34 -2.61 15.14
CA PRO A 157 -12.51 -1.49 14.69
C PRO A 157 -11.10 -1.95 14.31
N LEU A 158 -10.65 -1.55 13.11
CA LEU A 158 -9.31 -1.87 12.60
C LEU A 158 -8.27 -0.81 12.97
N GLN A 159 -8.73 0.24 13.65
CA GLN A 159 -7.87 1.31 14.14
C GLN A 159 -6.95 0.75 15.23
N THR A 160 -5.75 1.33 15.33
CA THR A 160 -4.70 0.99 16.31
C THR A 160 -4.09 -0.41 16.20
N LEU A 161 -4.45 -1.19 15.17
CA LEU A 161 -3.79 -2.46 14.89
C LEU A 161 -2.33 -2.22 14.50
N SER A 162 -1.41 -2.90 15.17
CA SER A 162 0.03 -2.81 14.90
C SER A 162 0.41 -3.54 13.62
N ILE A 163 1.17 -2.89 12.76
CA ILE A 163 1.74 -3.48 11.54
C ILE A 163 3.17 -3.94 11.85
N ALA A 164 3.37 -5.26 11.89
CA ALA A 164 4.67 -5.86 12.18
C ALA A 164 5.52 -6.04 10.90
N GLY A 165 6.85 -6.00 11.04
CA GLY A 165 7.78 -6.27 9.93
C GLY A 165 8.01 -5.07 9.00
N VAL A 166 7.60 -3.87 9.39
CA VAL A 166 7.82 -2.62 8.67
C VAL A 166 8.58 -1.63 9.53
N LEU A 167 9.44 -0.84 8.90
CA LEU A 167 10.20 0.21 9.55
C LEU A 167 9.46 1.55 9.41
N ALA A 168 9.32 2.26 10.52
CA ALA A 168 8.61 3.53 10.55
C ALA A 168 9.30 4.57 9.65
N PRO A 169 8.54 5.45 8.99
CA PRO A 169 9.15 6.59 8.31
C PRO A 169 9.81 7.56 9.32
N PRO A 170 10.91 8.22 8.93
CA PRO A 170 11.54 9.24 9.76
C PRO A 170 10.56 10.39 10.01
N LEU A 171 10.71 11.09 11.14
CA LEU A 171 9.73 12.08 11.60
C LEU A 171 9.44 13.17 10.55
N ALA A 172 10.46 13.60 9.81
CA ALA A 172 10.33 14.60 8.74
C ALA A 172 9.52 14.12 7.51
N SER A 173 9.37 12.81 7.31
CA SER A 173 8.61 12.24 6.18
C SER A 173 7.23 11.74 6.60
N ARG A 174 6.89 11.79 7.90
CA ARG A 174 5.56 11.43 8.40
C ARG A 174 4.55 12.47 7.95
N PHE A 175 3.40 11.99 7.46
CA PHE A 175 2.30 12.87 7.09
C PHE A 175 1.75 13.60 8.31
N THR A 176 1.56 14.91 8.17
CA THR A 176 0.81 15.75 9.11
C THR A 176 -0.66 15.33 9.15
N LEU A 177 -1.39 15.73 10.19
CA LEU A 177 -2.82 15.45 10.30
C LEU A 177 -3.60 15.98 9.07
N THR A 178 -3.25 17.18 8.59
CA THR A 178 -3.87 17.79 7.40
C THR A 178 -3.63 16.96 6.15
N GLU A 179 -2.39 16.50 5.92
CA GLU A 179 -2.06 15.65 4.77
C GLU A 179 -2.79 14.30 4.84
N ARG A 180 -2.84 13.67 6.02
CA ARG A 180 -3.59 12.42 6.20
C ARG A 180 -5.08 12.60 5.94
N ASN A 181 -5.68 13.69 6.42
CA ASN A 181 -7.07 14.01 6.12
C ASN A 181 -7.28 14.20 4.61
N ASN A 182 -6.38 14.89 3.91
CA ASN A 182 -6.46 15.04 2.46
C ASN A 182 -6.37 13.69 1.73
N LEU A 183 -5.46 12.81 2.16
CA LEU A 183 -5.34 11.45 1.61
C LEU A 183 -6.61 10.62 1.83
N LEU A 184 -7.23 10.72 3.00
CA LEU A 184 -8.49 10.03 3.29
C LEU A 184 -9.65 10.54 2.41
N HIS A 185 -9.69 11.84 2.10
CA HIS A 185 -10.69 12.39 1.18
C HIS A 185 -10.40 12.02 -0.28
N SER A 186 -9.16 11.68 -0.63
CA SER A 186 -8.78 11.20 -1.96
C SER A 186 -8.81 9.68 -2.10
N GLY A 187 -9.36 8.94 -1.13
CA GLY A 187 -9.53 7.48 -1.23
C GLY A 187 -8.27 6.68 -0.92
N ILE A 188 -7.31 7.28 -0.20
CA ILE A 188 -6.06 6.66 0.24
C ILE A 188 -6.11 6.45 1.77
N SER A 189 -5.90 5.20 2.20
CA SER A 189 -5.77 4.80 3.60
C SER A 189 -4.48 5.31 4.23
N THR A 190 -4.51 5.51 5.54
CA THR A 190 -3.41 6.13 6.29
C THR A 190 -2.99 5.28 7.49
N VAL A 191 -1.74 5.49 7.90
CA VAL A 191 -1.12 4.90 9.09
C VAL A 191 -0.61 5.99 10.02
N THR A 192 -0.53 5.67 11.31
CA THR A 192 0.11 6.47 12.34
C THR A 192 1.30 5.72 12.91
N VAL A 193 2.23 6.46 13.53
CA VAL A 193 3.38 5.87 14.22
C VAL A 193 3.30 6.32 15.67
N ALA A 194 3.28 5.38 16.60
CA ALA A 194 3.30 5.64 18.03
C ALA A 194 4.70 6.08 18.50
N ASP A 195 4.80 6.59 19.73
CA ASP A 195 6.04 7.15 20.28
C ASP A 195 7.17 6.11 20.42
N ASP A 196 6.79 4.83 20.57
CA ASP A 196 7.70 3.68 20.57
C ASP A 196 8.21 3.28 19.18
N GLY A 197 7.76 3.97 18.12
CA GLY A 197 8.09 3.66 16.73
C GLY A 197 7.18 2.60 16.10
N THR A 198 6.20 2.08 16.83
CA THR A 198 5.25 1.09 16.30
C THR A 198 4.33 1.74 15.28
N VAL A 199 4.26 1.16 14.08
CA VAL A 199 3.32 1.57 13.04
C VAL A 199 1.95 0.97 13.32
N GLN A 200 0.92 1.81 13.29
CA GLN A 200 -0.46 1.43 13.53
C GLN A 200 -1.38 1.87 12.41
N VAL A 201 -2.45 1.11 12.18
CA VAL A 201 -3.52 1.47 11.25
C VAL A 201 -4.35 2.63 11.82
N GLU A 202 -4.54 3.69 11.04
CA GLU A 202 -5.41 4.82 11.41
C GLU A 202 -6.82 4.64 10.83
N ASN A 203 -6.93 4.66 9.49
CA ASN A 203 -8.18 4.45 8.80
C ASN A 203 -7.96 3.70 7.48
N ILE A 204 -8.78 2.68 7.26
CA ILE A 204 -8.79 1.89 6.04
C ILE A 204 -10.03 2.24 5.22
N ILE A 205 -9.78 2.66 3.99
CA ILE A 205 -10.80 3.08 3.04
C ILE A 205 -10.53 2.46 1.67
N THR A 206 -11.59 2.31 0.90
CA THR A 206 -11.52 1.88 -0.50
C THR A 206 -11.33 3.10 -1.41
N THR A 207 -10.88 2.86 -2.65
CA THR A 207 -10.80 3.93 -3.67
C THR A 207 -12.18 4.39 -4.17
N TYR A 208 -13.25 3.72 -3.76
CA TYR A 208 -14.62 4.06 -4.11
C TYR A 208 -15.05 5.43 -3.56
N GLN A 209 -15.26 6.40 -4.46
CA GLN A 209 -15.67 7.77 -4.17
C GLN A 209 -16.98 8.18 -4.84
N LYS A 210 -17.32 7.58 -5.99
CA LYS A 210 -18.50 7.93 -6.79
C LYS A 210 -19.44 6.74 -6.89
N ASN A 211 -20.72 6.97 -6.60
CA ASN A 211 -21.77 5.97 -6.80
C ASN A 211 -22.13 5.82 -8.30
N GLY A 212 -23.01 4.86 -8.63
CA GLY A 212 -23.45 4.62 -10.02
C GLY A 212 -24.14 5.80 -10.71
N PHE A 213 -24.53 6.84 -9.96
CA PHE A 213 -25.06 8.11 -10.48
C PHE A 213 -23.99 9.21 -10.60
N ALA A 214 -22.70 8.85 -10.51
CA ALA A 214 -21.54 9.75 -10.52
C ALA A 214 -21.54 10.82 -9.43
N GLN A 215 -22.39 10.69 -8.40
CA GLN A 215 -22.41 11.59 -7.26
C GLN A 215 -21.28 11.22 -6.30
N ARG A 216 -20.56 12.24 -5.81
CA ARG A 216 -19.58 12.06 -4.74
C ARG A 216 -20.31 11.64 -3.47
N MET A 217 -19.92 10.51 -2.91
CA MET A 217 -20.50 10.07 -1.64
C MET A 217 -19.95 10.96 -0.51
N THR A 218 -20.85 11.58 0.25
CA THR A 218 -20.49 12.53 1.34
C THR A 218 -19.88 11.81 2.55
N ALA A 219 -20.06 10.49 2.66
CA ALA A 219 -19.42 9.65 3.65
C ALA A 219 -18.24 8.89 3.02
N ILE A 220 -17.05 9.05 3.61
CA ILE A 220 -15.87 8.21 3.31
C ILE A 220 -16.31 6.75 3.42
N CYS A 221 -16.19 5.97 2.33
CA CYS A 221 -16.53 4.56 2.38
C CYS A 221 -15.45 3.80 3.15
N ARG A 222 -15.64 3.75 4.46
CA ARG A 222 -14.85 2.89 5.34
C ARG A 222 -15.14 1.46 4.95
N LEU A 223 -14.11 0.63 5.02
CA LEU A 223 -14.11 -0.78 4.66
C LEU A 223 -15.40 -1.55 5.00
N LYS A 224 -15.97 -1.25 6.17
CA LYS A 224 -17.13 -1.94 6.73
C LYS A 224 -18.49 -1.46 6.23
N ARG A 225 -18.57 -0.25 5.68
CA ARG A 225 -19.82 0.37 5.21
C ARG A 225 -20.07 0.18 3.72
N CYS A 226 -19.07 -0.27 2.97
CA CYS A 226 -19.22 -0.54 1.53
C CYS A 226 -19.87 -1.89 1.22
N PHE A 227 -19.84 -2.85 2.16
CA PHE A 227 -20.31 -4.23 1.94
C PHE A 227 -21.57 -4.61 2.74
N CYS A 228 -22.15 -3.66 3.48
CA CYS A 228 -23.43 -3.83 4.19
C CYS A 228 -24.51 -3.03 3.46
#